data_AF-A0A4V6NNL2-F1
#
_entry.id   AF-A0A4V6NNL2-F1
#
_cell.length_a   1.000
_cell.length_b   1.000
_cell.length_c   1.000
_cell.angle_alpha   90.00
_cell.angle_beta   90.00
_cell.angle_gamma   90.00
#
_symmetry.space_group_name_H-M   'P 1'
#
loop_
_entity.id
_entity.type
_entity.pdbx_description
1 polymer ?
#
loop_
_entity_poly.entity_id
_entity_poly.type
_entity_poly.pdbx_seq_one_letter_code
_entity_poly.pdbx_strand_id
1 'polypeptide(L)'
;MLLTTTGARSGRAHTAVLGYYPDGDRVLVVGSAGGGPKHPDWYHNLVANPEVTVETGLFTYQATAVVLRDAERDDIFARLVEAEPGWGEYQARITRTIPVVALVQPPGPPGGGRGPVSELLKRIHTAFRRELALIRREVATSGASLGARLRVNCLTLCQGLHNHHTGESVGLFPALAAQHPELADVIAVLQAEHDQIAVRLEELQGVLADPSPDLLPEVDQLIDALTAHLEREEAELLPYL
;
A
#
# COMPACT_ATOMS: atom_id res chain seq x y z
N MET A 1 4.58 10.01 -3.44
CA MET A 1 3.28 9.91 -2.73
C MET A 1 2.82 11.31 -2.35
N LEU A 2 1.50 11.56 -2.30
CA LEU A 2 0.92 12.74 -1.65
C LEU A 2 0.45 12.35 -0.26
N LEU A 3 0.81 13.14 0.76
CA LEU A 3 0.33 12.99 2.13
C LEU A 3 -0.49 14.22 2.49
N THR A 4 -1.78 14.03 2.74
CA THR A 4 -2.66 15.09 3.21
C THR A 4 -2.85 14.97 4.72
N THR A 5 -2.48 16.03 5.43
CA THR A 5 -2.55 16.16 6.90
C THR A 5 -3.48 17.30 7.30
N THR A 6 -3.99 17.27 8.54
CA THR A 6 -4.75 18.39 9.10
C THR A 6 -3.81 19.35 9.85
N GLY A 7 -3.80 20.62 9.45
CA GLY A 7 -2.93 21.64 10.04
C GLY A 7 -3.12 21.79 11.53
N ALA A 8 -2.10 21.51 12.35
CA ALA A 8 -2.19 21.51 13.81
C ALA A 8 -2.70 22.84 14.40
N ARG A 9 -2.39 23.95 13.74
CA ARG A 9 -2.84 25.30 14.13
C ARG A 9 -4.07 25.76 13.37
N SER A 10 -4.21 25.36 12.11
CA SER A 10 -5.20 25.94 11.20
C SER A 10 -6.46 25.10 11.03
N GLY A 11 -6.44 23.81 11.38
CA GLY A 11 -7.52 22.85 11.11
C GLY A 11 -7.78 22.57 9.63
N ARG A 12 -6.93 23.10 8.72
CA ARG A 12 -7.08 22.99 7.26
C ARG A 12 -6.28 21.81 6.72
N ALA A 13 -6.75 21.18 5.64
CA ALA A 13 -5.99 20.17 4.93
C ALA A 13 -4.73 20.77 4.27
N HIS A 14 -3.58 20.08 4.40
CA HIS A 14 -2.30 20.41 3.80
C HIS A 14 -1.69 19.17 3.15
N THR A 15 -1.33 19.28 1.88
CA THR A 15 -0.78 18.16 1.09
C THR A 15 0.71 18.37 0.83
N ALA A 16 1.50 17.34 1.12
CA ALA A 16 2.95 17.31 0.87
C ALA A 16 3.32 16.17 -0.10
N VAL A 17 4.28 16.43 -0.99
CA VAL A 17 4.86 15.41 -1.87
C VAL A 17 6.04 14.76 -1.14
N LEU A 18 5.99 13.45 -0.94
CA LEU A 18 6.99 12.70 -0.18
C LEU A 18 7.49 11.48 -0.95
N GLY A 19 8.77 11.15 -0.74
CA GLY A 19 9.29 9.79 -0.92
C GLY A 19 8.74 8.88 0.18
N TYR A 20 8.59 7.60 -0.13
CA TYR A 20 8.00 6.60 0.76
C TYR A 20 8.62 5.23 0.52
N TYR A 21 8.59 4.38 1.54
CA TYR A 21 9.19 3.03 1.52
C TYR A 21 8.17 2.01 2.03
N PRO A 22 7.87 0.94 1.28
CA PRO A 22 7.07 -0.18 1.80
C PRO A 22 7.77 -0.88 2.97
N ASP A 23 7.03 -1.29 4.00
CA ASP A 23 7.53 -2.05 5.16
C ASP A 23 6.42 -2.97 5.71
N GLY A 24 6.25 -4.16 5.10
CA GLY A 24 5.09 -5.01 5.38
C GLY A 24 3.78 -4.24 5.19
N ASP A 25 2.86 -4.36 6.14
CA ASP A 25 1.51 -3.77 6.06
C ASP A 25 1.41 -2.25 6.25
N ARG A 26 2.55 -1.56 6.27
CA ARG A 26 2.64 -0.12 6.46
C ARG A 26 3.58 0.53 5.45
N VAL A 27 3.40 1.83 5.28
CA VAL A 27 4.25 2.66 4.44
C VAL A 27 5.06 3.62 5.30
N LEU A 28 6.37 3.68 5.11
CA LEU A 28 7.26 4.56 5.84
C LEU A 28 7.48 5.88 5.10
N VAL A 29 7.45 7.00 5.83
CA VAL A 29 7.88 8.32 5.36
C VAL A 29 8.92 8.94 6.30
N VAL A 30 9.84 9.72 5.73
CA VAL A 30 10.98 10.30 6.46
C VAL A 30 10.86 11.82 6.57
N GLY A 31 10.81 12.34 7.80
CA GLY A 31 10.73 13.78 8.09
C GLY A 31 12.08 14.50 8.05
N SER A 32 12.82 14.35 6.95
CA SER A 32 14.18 14.88 6.84
C SER A 32 14.24 16.39 6.72
N ALA A 33 13.27 17.02 6.03
CA ALA A 33 13.30 18.44 5.65
C ALA A 33 14.67 18.85 5.04
N GLY A 34 15.28 17.96 4.26
CA GLY A 34 16.60 18.18 3.65
C GLY A 34 17.75 18.39 4.66
N GLY A 35 17.64 17.82 5.87
CA GLY A 35 18.61 18.05 6.93
C GLY A 35 18.49 19.46 7.55
N GLY A 36 17.32 20.09 7.47
CA GLY A 36 17.07 21.36 8.14
C GLY A 36 16.96 21.24 9.66
N PRO A 37 17.19 22.33 10.43
CA PRO A 37 17.18 22.31 11.89
C PRO A 37 15.78 22.11 12.50
N LYS A 38 14.72 22.21 11.69
CA LYS A 38 13.31 22.04 12.10
C LYS A 38 12.70 20.82 11.42
N HIS A 39 11.72 20.21 12.06
CA HIS A 39 10.88 19.21 11.42
C HIS A 39 9.97 19.87 10.36
N PRO A 40 9.54 19.12 9.33
CA PRO A 40 8.62 19.65 8.33
C PRO A 40 7.23 19.87 8.92
N ASP A 41 6.45 20.81 8.35
CA ASP A 41 5.12 21.17 8.88
C ASP A 41 4.16 19.96 8.92
N TRP A 42 4.21 19.08 7.92
CA TRP A 42 3.39 17.86 7.89
C TRP A 42 3.67 16.92 9.07
N TYR A 43 4.91 16.91 9.60
CA TYR A 43 5.24 16.11 10.79
C TYR A 43 4.58 16.69 12.04
N HIS A 44 4.60 18.01 12.20
CA HIS A 44 3.88 18.65 13.31
C HIS A 44 2.37 18.45 13.22
N ASN A 45 1.82 18.43 12.00
CA ASN A 45 0.41 18.16 11.76
C ASN A 45 0.03 16.74 12.19
N LEU A 46 0.78 15.71 11.77
CA LEU A 46 0.43 14.33 12.12
C LEU A 46 0.65 13.99 13.60
N VAL A 47 1.57 14.68 14.29
CA VAL A 47 1.75 14.51 15.74
C VAL A 47 0.53 15.04 16.49
N ALA A 48 -0.11 16.10 15.97
CA ALA A 48 -1.33 16.66 16.55
C ALA A 48 -2.60 15.88 16.16
N ASN A 49 -2.67 15.39 14.91
CA ASN A 49 -3.76 14.55 14.41
C ASN A 49 -3.19 13.46 13.49
N PRO A 50 -3.14 12.19 13.95
CA PRO A 50 -2.51 11.11 13.20
C PRO A 50 -3.32 10.64 11.99
N GLU A 51 -4.59 11.06 11.86
CA GLU A 51 -5.43 10.69 10.73
C GLU A 51 -5.03 11.46 9.47
N VAL A 52 -4.59 10.72 8.45
CA VAL A 52 -4.06 11.27 7.20
C VAL A 52 -4.68 10.61 5.99
N THR A 53 -4.69 11.33 4.87
CA THR A 53 -5.00 10.75 3.56
C THR A 53 -3.70 10.53 2.80
N VAL A 54 -3.52 9.32 2.30
CA VAL A 54 -2.37 8.90 1.52
C VAL A 54 -2.78 8.69 0.08
N GLU A 55 -2.04 9.28 -0.86
CA GLU A 55 -2.21 9.07 -2.29
C GLU A 55 -0.92 8.52 -2.91
N THR A 56 -0.92 7.24 -3.29
CA THR A 56 0.20 6.55 -3.94
C THR A 56 -0.07 6.38 -5.44
N GLY A 57 -0.41 7.48 -6.13
CA GLY A 57 -0.71 7.48 -7.57
C GLY A 57 -2.05 6.81 -7.91
N LEU A 58 -2.19 5.52 -7.62
CA LEU A 58 -3.34 4.67 -7.96
C LEU A 58 -4.35 4.55 -6.82
N PHE A 59 -3.90 4.70 -5.58
CA PHE A 59 -4.73 4.51 -4.40
C PHE A 59 -4.77 5.79 -3.58
N THR A 60 -5.98 6.15 -3.17
CA THR A 60 -6.22 7.16 -2.15
C THR A 60 -6.85 6.46 -0.96
N TYR A 61 -6.21 6.48 0.20
CA TYR A 61 -6.71 5.81 1.40
C TYR A 61 -6.48 6.62 2.66
N GLN A 62 -7.29 6.37 3.68
CA GLN A 62 -7.03 6.89 5.01
C GLN A 62 -6.00 6.01 5.69
N ALA A 63 -5.09 6.61 6.46
CA ALA A 63 -4.13 5.91 7.28
C ALA A 63 -3.97 6.62 8.62
N THR A 64 -3.52 5.87 9.63
CA THR A 64 -3.09 6.42 10.91
C THR A 64 -1.56 6.51 10.91
N ALA A 65 -1.04 7.71 11.17
CA ALA A 65 0.38 7.98 11.26
C ALA A 65 0.93 7.63 12.65
N VAL A 66 1.97 6.79 12.68
CA VAL A 66 2.67 6.34 13.88
C VAL A 66 4.14 6.76 13.78
N VAL A 67 4.58 7.67 14.65
CA VAL A 67 6.00 8.05 14.73
C VAL A 67 6.78 6.92 15.39
N LEU A 68 7.70 6.31 14.65
CA LEU A 68 8.56 5.24 15.18
C LEU A 68 9.51 5.81 16.25
N ARG A 69 9.81 5.00 17.25
CA ARG A 69 10.65 5.39 18.40
C ARG A 69 11.74 4.36 18.66
N ASP A 70 12.78 4.80 19.37
CA ASP A 70 13.83 3.97 19.95
C ASP A 70 14.41 2.96 18.95
N ALA A 71 14.60 1.71 19.38
CA ALA A 71 15.25 0.66 18.59
C ALA A 71 14.58 0.42 17.24
N GLU A 72 13.24 0.39 17.18
CA GLU A 72 12.52 0.17 15.92
C GLU A 72 12.82 1.27 14.90
N ARG A 73 12.83 2.52 15.35
CA ARG A 73 13.18 3.65 14.48
C ARG A 73 14.62 3.54 14.01
N ASP A 74 15.55 3.20 14.90
CA ASP A 74 16.98 3.17 14.58
C ASP A 74 17.33 2.03 13.62
N ASP A 75 16.74 0.85 13.79
CA ASP A 75 16.89 -0.29 12.90
C ASP A 75 16.35 0.02 11.49
N ILE A 76 15.14 0.58 11.42
CA ILE A 76 14.54 1.00 10.15
C ILE A 76 15.36 2.11 9.49
N PHE A 77 15.80 3.11 10.26
CA PHE A 77 16.60 4.20 9.71
C PHE A 77 17.96 3.70 9.19
N ALA A 78 18.60 2.76 9.88
CA ALA A 78 19.83 2.13 9.41
C ALA A 78 19.62 1.42 8.06
N ARG A 79 18.55 0.64 7.90
CA ARG A 79 18.18 0.02 6.60
C ARG A 79 17.98 1.06 5.49
N LEU A 80 17.33 2.18 5.79
CA LEU A 80 17.14 3.27 4.82
C LEU A 80 18.48 3.92 4.44
N VAL A 81 19.41 4.09 5.38
CA VAL A 81 20.75 4.62 5.11
C VAL A 81 21.58 3.67 4.25
N GLU A 82 21.46 2.35 4.47
CA GLU A 82 22.13 1.35 3.62
C GLU A 82 21.65 1.43 2.17
N ALA A 83 20.33 1.61 1.96
CA ALA A 83 19.76 1.77 0.63
C ALA A 83 20.06 3.15 0.00
N GLU A 84 20.02 4.21 0.82
CA GLU A 84 20.18 5.59 0.40
C GLU A 84 21.06 6.37 1.41
N PRO A 85 22.39 6.39 1.21
CA PRO A 85 23.34 6.98 2.16
C PRO A 85 23.10 8.46 2.52
N GLY A 86 22.42 9.20 1.64
CA GLY A 86 22.04 10.60 1.87
C GLY A 86 21.22 10.84 3.13
N TRP A 87 20.48 9.84 3.63
CA TRP A 87 19.78 9.95 4.92
C TRP A 87 20.74 10.10 6.09
N GLY A 88 21.84 9.35 6.07
CA GLY A 88 22.88 9.41 7.10
C GLY A 88 23.59 10.75 7.07
N GLU A 89 23.86 11.28 5.87
CA GLU A 89 24.45 12.61 5.69
C GLU A 89 23.56 13.72 6.25
N TYR A 90 22.25 13.66 6.04
CA TYR A 90 21.31 14.63 6.62
C TYR A 90 21.29 14.55 8.14
N GLN A 91 21.22 13.34 8.71
CA GLN A 91 21.17 13.13 10.15
C GLN A 91 22.44 13.63 10.86
N ALA A 92 23.61 13.39 10.25
CA ALA A 92 24.90 13.79 10.82
C ALA A 92 25.10 15.31 10.89
N ARG A 93 24.37 16.09 10.07
CA ARG A 93 24.48 17.56 10.01
C ARG A 93 23.53 18.29 10.96
N ILE A 94 22.67 17.57 11.69
CA ILE A 94 21.66 18.15 12.59
C ILE A 94 21.70 17.51 13.97
N THR A 95 21.18 18.23 14.97
CA THR A 95 21.10 17.75 16.36
C THR A 95 19.78 17.06 16.69
N ARG A 96 18.71 17.31 15.93
CA ARG A 96 17.44 16.60 16.08
C ARG A 96 17.52 15.22 15.42
N THR A 97 16.80 14.26 15.97
CA THR A 97 16.57 12.99 15.28
C THR A 97 15.63 13.20 14.08
N ILE A 98 15.98 12.66 12.91
CA ILE A 98 15.10 12.62 11.75
C ILE A 98 13.97 11.62 12.05
N PRO A 99 12.70 12.04 12.10
CA PRO A 99 11.62 11.11 12.40
C PRO A 99 11.37 10.18 11.21
N VAL A 100 11.12 8.92 11.52
CA VAL A 100 10.55 7.94 10.59
C VAL A 100 9.12 7.70 11.05
N VAL A 101 8.17 7.79 10.13
CA VAL A 101 6.74 7.65 10.42
C VAL A 101 6.18 6.51 9.61
N ALA A 102 5.55 5.56 10.28
CA ALA A 102 4.75 4.52 9.68
C ALA A 102 3.33 5.04 9.41
N LEU A 103 2.83 4.83 8.21
CA LEU A 103 1.47 5.07 7.80
C LEU A 103 0.78 3.71 7.74
N VAL A 104 -0.07 3.46 8.73
CA VAL A 104 -0.77 2.19 8.87
C VAL A 104 -2.17 2.38 8.29
N GLN A 105 -2.47 1.65 7.22
CA GLN A 105 -3.83 1.63 6.69
C GLN A 105 -4.70 0.84 7.68
N PRO A 106 -5.81 1.39 8.20
CA PRO A 106 -6.77 0.62 8.95
C PRO A 106 -7.34 -0.50 8.06
N PRO A 107 -7.72 -1.66 8.62
CA PRO A 107 -8.31 -2.74 7.84
C PRO A 107 -9.54 -2.25 7.09
N GLY A 108 -9.54 -2.40 5.76
CA GLY A 108 -10.62 -1.96 4.89
C GLY A 108 -10.13 -1.43 3.53
N PRO A 109 -11.01 -1.39 2.52
CA PRO A 109 -10.62 -1.04 1.16
C PRO A 109 -10.11 0.42 1.05
N PRO A 110 -9.09 0.68 0.20
CA PRO A 110 -8.56 2.01 -0.02
C PRO A 110 -9.59 2.90 -0.75
N GLY A 111 -10.14 3.90 -0.05
CA GLY A 111 -10.84 5.02 -0.66
C GLY A 111 -12.26 5.25 -0.15
N GLY A 112 -12.40 6.10 0.87
CA GLY A 112 -13.69 6.63 1.34
C GLY A 112 -14.35 7.61 0.35
N GLY A 113 -14.60 7.18 -0.89
CA GLY A 113 -15.37 7.93 -1.86
C GLY A 113 -16.87 7.79 -1.60
N ARG A 114 -17.60 8.91 -1.52
CA ARG A 114 -19.07 8.91 -1.52
C ARG A 114 -19.60 8.21 -2.77
N GLY A 115 -20.26 7.06 -2.59
CA GLY A 115 -20.91 6.26 -3.63
C GLY A 115 -21.30 4.87 -3.09
N PRO A 116 -22.07 4.07 -3.85
CA PRO A 116 -22.31 2.67 -3.51
C PRO A 116 -21.01 1.90 -3.33
N VAL A 117 -20.98 0.92 -2.42
CA VAL A 117 -19.78 0.12 -2.15
C VAL A 117 -19.38 -0.66 -3.41
N SER A 118 -20.36 -1.13 -4.18
CA SER A 118 -20.16 -1.78 -5.48
C SER A 118 -19.33 -0.95 -6.46
N GLU A 119 -19.63 0.35 -6.57
CA GLU A 119 -18.90 1.26 -7.46
C GLU A 119 -17.47 1.53 -6.98
N LEU A 120 -17.25 1.60 -5.66
CA LEU A 120 -15.91 1.70 -5.11
C LEU A 120 -15.11 0.43 -5.44
N LEU A 121 -15.69 -0.73 -5.19
CA LEU A 121 -15.07 -2.02 -5.39
C LEU A 121 -14.65 -2.21 -6.85
N LYS A 122 -15.57 -1.97 -7.78
CA LYS A 122 -15.31 -2.07 -9.21
C LYS A 122 -14.20 -1.13 -9.70
N ARG A 123 -14.10 0.08 -9.14
CA ARG A 123 -13.01 1.02 -9.46
C ARG A 123 -11.66 0.49 -8.99
N ILE A 124 -11.60 -0.06 -7.78
CA ILE A 124 -10.38 -0.67 -7.24
C ILE A 124 -9.95 -1.86 -8.12
N HIS A 125 -10.88 -2.75 -8.46
CA HIS A 125 -10.60 -3.91 -9.32
C HIS A 125 -10.11 -3.51 -10.71
N THR A 126 -10.73 -2.49 -11.30
CA THR A 126 -10.29 -1.93 -12.59
C THR A 126 -8.87 -1.39 -12.50
N ALA A 127 -8.51 -0.72 -11.40
CA ALA A 127 -7.16 -0.21 -11.18
C ALA A 127 -6.13 -1.35 -11.08
N PHE A 128 -6.44 -2.42 -10.32
CA PHE A 128 -5.55 -3.57 -10.20
C PHE A 128 -5.30 -4.28 -11.55
N ARG A 129 -6.36 -4.54 -12.33
CA ARG A 129 -6.22 -5.14 -13.67
C ARG A 129 -5.32 -4.29 -14.57
N ARG A 130 -5.52 -2.97 -14.56
CA ARG A 130 -4.71 -2.03 -15.38
C ARG A 130 -3.24 -2.04 -14.95
N GLU A 131 -2.97 -2.02 -13.65
CA GLU A 131 -1.60 -1.93 -13.14
C GLU A 131 -0.82 -3.22 -13.36
N LEU A 132 -1.43 -4.38 -13.11
CA LEU A 132 -0.80 -5.66 -13.44
C LEU A 132 -0.49 -5.77 -14.93
N ALA A 133 -1.39 -5.31 -15.81
CA ALA A 133 -1.12 -5.30 -17.24
C ALA A 133 0.06 -4.37 -17.61
N LEU A 134 0.26 -3.27 -16.89
CA LEU A 134 1.43 -2.39 -17.06
C LEU A 134 2.71 -3.07 -16.58
N ILE A 135 2.71 -3.63 -15.36
CA ILE A 135 3.85 -4.34 -14.77
C ILE A 135 4.27 -5.50 -15.66
N ARG A 136 3.32 -6.33 -16.11
CA ARG A 136 3.57 -7.45 -17.03
C ARG A 136 4.26 -6.99 -18.31
N ARG A 137 3.78 -5.88 -18.91
CA ARG A 137 4.42 -5.30 -20.11
C ARG A 137 5.84 -4.84 -19.80
N GLU A 138 6.04 -4.14 -18.69
CA GLU A 138 7.36 -3.62 -18.32
C GLU A 138 8.35 -4.76 -18.08
N VAL A 139 7.97 -5.76 -17.28
CA VAL A 139 8.74 -6.99 -17.02
C VAL A 139 9.11 -7.69 -18.33
N ALA A 140 8.16 -7.88 -19.24
CA ALA A 140 8.41 -8.51 -20.54
C ALA A 140 9.41 -7.72 -21.41
N THR A 141 9.47 -6.40 -21.27
CA THR A 141 10.39 -5.54 -22.04
C THR A 141 11.75 -5.32 -21.37
N SER A 142 11.83 -5.33 -20.05
CA SER A 142 13.06 -5.04 -19.29
C SER A 142 14.04 -6.22 -19.24
N GLY A 143 13.59 -7.44 -19.57
CA GLY A 143 14.43 -8.64 -19.51
C GLY A 143 14.87 -8.95 -18.07
N ALA A 144 16.09 -9.48 -17.90
CA ALA A 144 16.60 -9.95 -16.60
C ALA A 144 16.98 -8.83 -15.60
N SER A 145 16.98 -7.56 -16.01
CA SER A 145 17.34 -6.44 -15.13
C SER A 145 16.13 -5.61 -14.77
N LEU A 146 15.75 -5.60 -13.49
CA LEU A 146 14.66 -4.77 -12.99
C LEU A 146 15.16 -3.38 -12.60
N GLY A 147 14.54 -2.33 -13.14
CA GLY A 147 14.76 -0.97 -12.65
C GLY A 147 14.23 -0.79 -11.22
N ALA A 148 14.94 -0.02 -10.39
CA ALA A 148 14.52 0.27 -9.00
C ALA A 148 13.07 0.81 -8.92
N ARG A 149 12.65 1.59 -9.92
CA ARG A 149 11.28 2.12 -10.02
C ARG A 149 10.23 1.02 -10.22
N LEU A 150 10.49 0.07 -11.11
CA LEU A 150 9.58 -1.06 -11.34
C LEU A 150 9.48 -1.94 -10.10
N ARG A 151 10.59 -2.17 -9.39
CA ARG A 151 10.58 -2.89 -8.10
C ARG A 151 9.65 -2.24 -7.09
N VAL A 152 9.76 -0.91 -6.92
CA VAL A 152 8.89 -0.13 -6.03
C VAL A 152 7.43 -0.22 -6.47
N ASN A 153 7.15 -0.15 -7.78
CA ASN A 153 5.79 -0.28 -8.29
C ASN A 153 5.19 -1.66 -8.00
N CYS A 154 5.94 -2.74 -8.24
CA CYS A 154 5.49 -4.11 -7.94
C CYS A 154 5.20 -4.28 -6.45
N LEU A 155 6.09 -3.83 -5.56
CA LEU A 155 5.89 -3.92 -4.12
C LEU A 155 4.68 -3.11 -3.66
N THR A 156 4.47 -1.92 -4.24
CA THR A 156 3.30 -1.07 -3.94
C THR A 156 2.00 -1.74 -4.37
N LEU A 157 1.98 -2.35 -5.55
CA LEU A 157 0.83 -3.13 -6.01
C LEU A 157 0.55 -4.32 -5.08
N CYS A 158 1.58 -5.11 -4.75
CA CYS A 158 1.44 -6.28 -3.88
C CYS A 158 0.80 -5.89 -2.55
N GLN A 159 1.28 -4.81 -1.93
CA GLN A 159 0.73 -4.32 -0.67
C GLN A 159 -0.72 -3.83 -0.83
N GLY A 160 -1.01 -3.09 -1.91
CA GLY A 160 -2.36 -2.61 -2.18
C GLY A 160 -3.37 -3.74 -2.32
N LEU A 161 -2.97 -4.81 -3.01
CA LEU A 161 -3.79 -6.00 -3.22
C LEU A 161 -4.02 -6.77 -1.92
N HIS A 162 -2.96 -6.97 -1.13
CA HIS A 162 -3.05 -7.60 0.19
C HIS A 162 -4.02 -6.86 1.12
N ASN A 163 -3.90 -5.53 1.20
CA ASN A 163 -4.74 -4.71 2.06
C ASN A 163 -6.22 -4.74 1.63
N HIS A 164 -6.46 -4.72 0.31
CA HIS A 164 -7.79 -4.80 -0.28
C HIS A 164 -8.50 -6.11 0.09
N HIS A 165 -7.89 -7.26 -0.26
CA HIS A 165 -8.47 -8.58 0.03
C HIS A 165 -8.58 -8.86 1.53
N THR A 166 -7.62 -8.40 2.35
CA THR A 166 -7.73 -8.51 3.81
C THR A 166 -8.93 -7.72 4.32
N GLY A 167 -9.12 -6.49 3.83
CA GLY A 167 -10.26 -5.65 4.19
C GLY A 167 -11.61 -6.30 3.87
N GLU A 168 -11.70 -6.99 2.74
CA GLU A 168 -12.90 -7.76 2.36
C GLU A 168 -13.11 -8.97 3.26
N SER A 169 -12.05 -9.77 3.44
CA SER A 169 -12.06 -11.00 4.23
C SER A 169 -12.51 -10.78 5.67
N VAL A 170 -11.97 -9.74 6.31
CA VAL A 170 -12.22 -9.47 7.75
C VAL A 170 -13.43 -8.57 7.98
N GLY A 171 -13.90 -7.87 6.95
CA GLY A 171 -14.90 -6.82 7.06
C GLY A 171 -16.11 -7.06 6.17
N LEU A 172 -15.93 -6.91 4.85
CA LEU A 172 -17.02 -6.91 3.87
C LEU A 172 -17.76 -8.26 3.82
N PHE A 173 -17.02 -9.37 3.70
CA PHE A 173 -17.58 -10.70 3.52
C PHE A 173 -18.39 -11.16 4.73
N PRO A 174 -17.91 -11.05 5.99
CA PRO A 174 -18.74 -11.36 7.16
C PRO A 174 -20.01 -10.51 7.23
N ALA A 175 -19.93 -9.23 6.87
CA ALA A 175 -21.08 -8.33 6.88
C ALA A 175 -22.12 -8.68 5.81
N LEU A 176 -21.67 -9.10 4.62
CA LEU A 176 -22.54 -9.61 3.55
C LEU A 176 -23.18 -10.94 3.95
N ALA A 177 -22.41 -11.92 4.44
CA ALA A 177 -22.94 -13.21 4.85
C ALA A 177 -23.99 -13.11 5.97
N ALA A 178 -23.84 -12.13 6.88
CA ALA A 178 -24.81 -11.87 7.93
C ALA A 178 -26.15 -11.32 7.40
N GLN A 179 -26.12 -10.55 6.31
CA GLN A 179 -27.31 -9.94 5.68
C GLN A 179 -27.93 -10.84 4.61
N HIS A 180 -27.10 -11.64 3.93
CA HIS A 180 -27.41 -12.49 2.78
C HIS A 180 -26.83 -13.89 2.98
N PRO A 181 -27.45 -14.74 3.83
CA PRO A 181 -26.96 -16.09 4.10
C PRO A 181 -26.85 -16.98 2.85
N GLU A 182 -27.61 -16.68 1.80
CA GLU A 182 -27.53 -17.33 0.48
C GLU A 182 -26.16 -17.17 -0.20
N LEU A 183 -25.35 -16.19 0.19
CA LEU A 183 -24.02 -15.95 -0.36
C LEU A 183 -22.91 -16.75 0.34
N ALA A 184 -23.23 -17.54 1.38
CA ALA A 184 -22.22 -18.20 2.20
C ALA A 184 -21.24 -19.08 1.39
N ASP A 185 -21.75 -19.85 0.43
CA ASP A 185 -20.92 -20.73 -0.40
C ASP A 185 -20.01 -19.93 -1.34
N VAL A 186 -20.53 -18.85 -1.94
CA VAL A 186 -19.74 -17.95 -2.81
C VAL A 186 -18.65 -17.26 -1.99
N ILE A 187 -18.99 -16.75 -0.82
CA ILE A 187 -18.04 -16.08 0.08
C ILE A 187 -16.92 -17.05 0.51
N ALA A 188 -17.25 -18.31 0.80
CA ALA A 188 -16.25 -19.33 1.13
C ALA A 188 -15.28 -19.58 -0.04
N VAL A 189 -15.79 -19.59 -1.29
CA VAL A 189 -14.94 -19.70 -2.49
C VAL A 189 -14.05 -18.48 -2.63
N LEU A 190 -14.59 -17.26 -2.50
CA LEU A 190 -13.81 -16.02 -2.61
C LEU A 190 -12.74 -15.93 -1.52
N GLN A 191 -13.04 -16.39 -0.31
CA GLN A 191 -12.06 -16.45 0.79
C GLN A 191 -10.89 -17.38 0.46
N ALA A 192 -11.18 -18.56 -0.12
CA ALA A 192 -10.13 -19.48 -0.54
C ALA A 192 -9.31 -18.93 -1.72
N GLU A 193 -9.92 -18.14 -2.60
CA GLU A 193 -9.21 -17.42 -3.67
C GLU A 193 -8.31 -16.31 -3.10
N HIS A 194 -8.76 -15.57 -2.07
CA HIS A 194 -7.92 -14.62 -1.34
C HIS A 194 -6.68 -15.27 -0.74
N ASP A 195 -6.83 -16.43 -0.08
CA ASP A 195 -5.72 -17.18 0.50
C ASP A 195 -4.70 -17.60 -0.58
N GLN A 196 -5.18 -18.06 -1.74
CA GLN A 196 -4.32 -18.40 -2.87
C GLN A 196 -3.57 -17.19 -3.43
N ILE A 197 -4.26 -16.05 -3.58
CA ILE A 197 -3.65 -14.83 -4.07
C ILE A 197 -2.60 -14.31 -3.07
N ALA A 198 -2.86 -14.38 -1.77
CA ALA A 198 -1.90 -14.00 -0.73
C ALA A 198 -0.59 -14.79 -0.86
N VAL A 199 -0.66 -16.11 -1.07
CA VAL A 199 0.53 -16.95 -1.32
C VAL A 199 1.30 -16.46 -2.55
N ARG A 200 0.62 -16.15 -3.65
CA ARG A 200 1.27 -15.65 -4.88
C ARG A 200 1.92 -14.29 -4.69
N LEU A 201 1.33 -13.42 -3.88
CA LEU A 201 1.93 -12.14 -3.54
C LEU A 201 3.22 -12.32 -2.73
N GLU A 202 3.24 -13.23 -1.76
CA GLU A 202 4.43 -13.56 -0.98
C GLU A 202 5.53 -14.17 -1.86
N GLU A 203 5.18 -15.09 -2.76
CA GLU A 203 6.10 -15.69 -3.73
C GLU A 203 6.72 -14.61 -4.64
N LEU A 204 5.90 -13.73 -5.21
CA LEU A 204 6.36 -12.61 -6.05
C LEU A 204 7.27 -11.65 -5.28
N GLN A 205 6.94 -11.32 -4.02
CA GLN A 205 7.79 -10.49 -3.16
C GLN A 205 9.14 -11.16 -2.87
N GLY A 206 9.14 -12.47 -2.63
CA GLY A 206 10.36 -13.26 -2.44
C GLY A 206 11.26 -13.26 -3.67
N VAL A 207 10.68 -13.47 -4.86
CA VAL A 207 11.42 -13.38 -6.14
C VAL A 207 11.94 -11.96 -6.36
N LEU A 208 11.17 -10.92 -6.01
CA LEU A 208 11.61 -9.53 -5.99
C LEU A 208 12.72 -9.22 -4.97
N ALA A 209 13.25 -10.17 -4.20
CA ALA A 209 14.48 -9.97 -3.44
C ALA A 209 15.75 -10.34 -4.25
N ASP A 210 15.62 -11.12 -5.33
CA ASP A 210 16.75 -11.58 -6.14
C ASP A 210 17.35 -10.45 -7.02
N PRO A 211 18.69 -10.34 -7.14
CA PRO A 211 19.34 -9.43 -8.09
C PRO A 211 18.93 -9.61 -9.57
N SER A 212 18.52 -10.80 -9.99
CA SER A 212 18.14 -11.12 -11.38
C SER A 212 16.92 -12.05 -11.43
N PRO A 213 15.74 -11.55 -11.06
CA PRO A 213 14.55 -12.37 -10.88
C PRO A 213 13.89 -12.76 -12.21
N ASP A 214 13.41 -14.01 -12.31
CA ASP A 214 12.49 -14.42 -13.38
C ASP A 214 11.04 -14.12 -12.95
N LEU A 215 10.59 -12.90 -13.22
CA LEU A 215 9.30 -12.39 -12.74
C LEU A 215 8.13 -12.72 -13.66
N LEU A 216 8.39 -13.01 -14.94
CA LEU A 216 7.30 -13.10 -15.92
C LEU A 216 6.33 -14.26 -15.60
N PRO A 217 6.79 -15.47 -15.21
CA PRO A 217 5.90 -16.55 -14.79
C PRO A 217 5.08 -16.19 -13.56
N GLU A 218 5.68 -15.56 -12.55
CA GLU A 218 5.00 -15.17 -11.31
C GLU A 218 3.94 -14.10 -11.56
N VAL A 219 4.25 -13.11 -12.39
CA VAL A 219 3.30 -12.06 -12.78
C VAL A 219 2.15 -12.63 -13.61
N ASP A 220 2.41 -13.55 -14.54
CA ASP A 220 1.37 -14.20 -15.36
C ASP A 220 0.42 -15.03 -14.48
N GLN A 221 0.99 -15.81 -13.56
CA GLN A 221 0.22 -16.60 -12.60
C GLN A 221 -0.64 -15.75 -11.66
N LEU A 222 -0.12 -14.62 -11.17
CA LEU A 222 -0.87 -13.68 -10.36
C LEU A 222 -2.01 -13.02 -11.16
N ILE A 223 -1.76 -12.68 -12.42
CA ILE A 223 -2.78 -12.10 -13.31
C ILE A 223 -3.94 -13.06 -13.54
N ASP A 224 -3.64 -14.33 -13.82
CA ASP A 224 -4.67 -15.34 -14.09
C ASP A 224 -5.54 -15.58 -12.84
N ALA A 225 -4.89 -15.77 -11.69
CA ALA A 225 -5.59 -15.98 -10.42
C ALA A 225 -6.45 -14.77 -10.03
N LEU A 226 -5.87 -13.56 -10.08
CA LEU A 226 -6.59 -12.36 -9.72
C LEU A 226 -7.74 -12.06 -10.69
N THR A 227 -7.53 -12.21 -12.00
CA THR A 227 -8.58 -11.88 -12.98
C THR A 227 -9.79 -12.78 -12.78
N ALA A 228 -9.58 -14.09 -12.60
CA ALA A 228 -10.65 -15.04 -12.34
C ALA A 228 -11.40 -14.73 -11.03
N HIS A 229 -10.65 -14.39 -9.98
CA HIS A 229 -11.21 -13.98 -8.69
C HIS A 229 -12.07 -12.71 -8.79
N LEU A 230 -11.51 -11.62 -9.35
CA LEU A 230 -12.22 -10.35 -9.46
C LEU A 230 -13.46 -10.45 -10.37
N GLU A 231 -13.43 -11.30 -11.41
CA GLU A 231 -14.61 -11.56 -12.25
C GLU A 231 -15.73 -12.25 -11.47
N ARG A 232 -15.39 -13.24 -10.64
CA ARG A 232 -16.37 -13.94 -9.79
C ARG A 232 -16.94 -12.99 -8.74
N GLU A 233 -16.08 -12.28 -8.03
CA GLU A 233 -16.50 -11.34 -7.00
C GLU A 233 -17.43 -10.27 -7.58
N GLU A 234 -17.07 -9.70 -8.74
CA GLU A 234 -17.89 -8.69 -9.37
C GLU A 234 -19.25 -9.22 -9.82
N ALA A 235 -19.30 -10.45 -10.34
CA ALA A 235 -20.53 -11.06 -10.83
C ALA A 235 -21.48 -11.43 -9.68
N GLU A 236 -20.94 -11.97 -8.59
CA GLU A 236 -21.74 -12.57 -7.53
C GLU A 236 -22.05 -11.59 -6.39
N LEU A 237 -21.15 -10.65 -6.06
CA LEU A 237 -21.31 -9.78 -4.88
C LEU A 237 -21.80 -8.36 -5.20
N LEU A 238 -21.44 -7.76 -6.34
CA LEU A 238 -21.86 -6.38 -6.65
C LEU A 238 -23.38 -6.15 -6.63
N PRO A 239 -24.25 -7.10 -7.02
CA PRO A 239 -25.70 -6.90 -6.92
C PRO A 239 -26.22 -6.66 -5.48
N TYR A 240 -25.41 -6.97 -4.47
CA TYR A 240 -25.74 -6.88 -3.05
C TYR A 240 -25.05 -5.69 -2.33
N LEU A 241 -24.31 -4.84 -3.06
CA LEU A 241 -23.46 -3.76 -2.54
C LEU A 241 -23.83 -2.37 -3.09
#